data_AF-A0A7W0JYB1-F1
#
_entry.id   AF-A0A7W0JYB1-F1
#
_cell.length_a   1.000
_cell.length_b   1.000
_cell.length_c   1.000
_cell.angle_alpha   90.00
_cell.angle_beta   90.00
_cell.angle_gamma   90.00
#
_symmetry.space_group_name_H-M   'P 1'
#
loop_
_entity.id
_entity.type
_entity.pdbx_description
1 polymer ?
#
loop_
_entity_poly.entity_id
_entity_poly.type
_entity_poly.pdbx_seq_one_letter_code
_entity_poly.pdbx_strand_id
1 'polypeptide(L)'
;MTFTIRRKTIGRRVAEKCRPLTRKNRKRKKCVLFKRVGRIAAQAKAGRNRTKFSGKLRGRRLPRGRYRAVAVATDTAGGRSTPRTVAFRIVRP
;
A
#
# COMPACT_ATOMS: atom_id res chain seq x y z
N MET A 1 -6.90 -4.33 13.52
CA MET A 1 -6.93 -4.22 12.04
C MET A 1 -5.67 -3.52 11.53
N THR A 2 -5.14 -3.98 10.41
CA THR A 2 -3.92 -3.42 9.79
C THR A 2 -4.20 -2.91 8.38
N PHE A 3 -3.78 -1.68 8.11
CA PHE A 3 -3.80 -1.07 6.79
C PHE A 3 -2.39 -0.95 6.25
N THR A 4 -2.06 -1.70 5.19
CA THR A 4 -0.78 -1.58 4.49
C THR A 4 -0.90 -0.59 3.35
N ILE A 5 -0.15 0.51 3.41
CA ILE A 5 -0.15 1.52 2.35
C ILE A 5 0.94 1.17 1.34
N ARG A 6 0.55 1.15 0.06
CA ARG A 6 1.44 0.88 -1.07
C ARG A 6 1.37 2.01 -2.09
N ARG A 7 2.51 2.54 -2.50
CA ARG A 7 2.61 3.56 -3.56
C ARG A 7 2.70 2.89 -4.92
N LYS A 8 1.92 3.37 -5.90
CA LYS A 8 2.06 3.00 -7.30
C LYS A 8 3.34 3.63 -7.85
N THR A 9 4.24 2.79 -8.34
CA THR A 9 5.49 3.17 -8.99
C THR A 9 5.61 2.44 -10.32
N ILE A 10 6.66 2.74 -11.08
CA ILE A 10 6.97 2.07 -12.32
C ILE A 10 8.15 1.13 -12.07
N GLY A 11 7.92 -0.16 -12.27
CA GLY A 11 8.95 -1.19 -12.28
C GLY A 11 9.39 -1.57 -13.69
N ARG A 12 10.08 -2.70 -13.78
CA ARG A 12 10.56 -3.31 -15.02
C ARG A 12 10.22 -4.81 -15.02
N ARG A 13 9.69 -5.34 -16.14
CA ARG A 13 9.43 -6.77 -16.28
C ARG A 13 10.77 -7.51 -16.39
N VAL A 14 11.03 -8.42 -15.46
CA VAL A 14 12.23 -9.27 -15.40
C VAL A 14 11.79 -10.66 -14.97
N ALA A 15 12.06 -11.68 -15.79
CA ALA A 15 11.59 -13.05 -15.58
C ALA A 15 10.08 -13.08 -15.24
N GLU A 16 9.29 -12.44 -16.13
CA GLU A 16 7.83 -12.32 -16.06
C GLU A 16 7.25 -11.51 -14.89
N LYS A 17 8.05 -11.24 -13.86
CA LYS A 17 7.65 -10.50 -12.66
C LYS A 17 7.94 -9.02 -12.83
N CYS A 18 7.10 -8.18 -12.24
CA CYS A 18 7.38 -6.75 -12.14
C CYS A 18 8.37 -6.51 -10.99
N ARG A 19 9.58 -6.07 -11.32
CA ARG A 19 10.67 -5.84 -10.36
C ARG A 19 10.97 -4.34 -10.22
N PRO A 20 11.59 -3.92 -9.11
CA PRO A 20 12.10 -2.55 -8.96
C PRO A 20 13.06 -2.17 -10.09
N LEU A 21 13.07 -0.88 -10.45
CA LEU A 21 14.03 -0.33 -11.40
C LEU A 21 15.46 -0.43 -10.84
N THR A 22 16.37 -0.95 -11.64
CA THR A 22 17.82 -1.01 -11.39
C THR A 22 18.57 -0.57 -12.65
N ARG A 23 19.88 -0.27 -12.52
CA ARG A 23 20.72 0.07 -13.69
C ARG A 23 20.67 -1.03 -14.77
N LYS A 24 20.69 -2.31 -14.35
CA LYS A 24 20.70 -3.48 -15.23
C LYS A 24 19.38 -3.69 -15.99
N ASN A 25 18.23 -3.33 -15.42
CA ASN A 25 16.92 -3.58 -16.03
C ASN A 25 16.23 -2.33 -16.60
N ARG A 26 16.90 -1.16 -16.60
CA ARG A 26 16.30 0.14 -16.98
C ARG A 26 15.67 0.18 -18.37
N LYS A 27 16.22 -0.60 -19.31
CA LYS A 27 15.75 -0.72 -20.70
C LYS A 27 14.61 -1.74 -20.91
N ARG A 28 14.25 -2.53 -19.89
CA ARG A 28 13.18 -3.54 -19.99
C ARG A 28 11.78 -2.90 -20.05
N LYS A 29 10.77 -3.69 -20.46
CA LYS A 29 9.36 -3.25 -20.52
C LYS A 29 8.89 -2.70 -19.16
N LYS A 30 8.23 -1.53 -19.18
CA LYS A 30 7.64 -0.89 -17.99
C LYS A 30 6.51 -1.78 -17.45
N CYS A 31 6.34 -1.77 -16.13
CA CYS A 31 5.20 -2.41 -15.46
C CYS A 31 4.80 -1.61 -14.22
N VAL A 32 3.56 -1.81 -13.78
CA VAL A 32 3.07 -1.19 -12.54
C VAL A 32 3.58 -1.99 -11.35
N LEU A 33 4.30 -1.31 -10.46
CA LEU A 33 4.77 -1.89 -9.20
C LEU A 33 4.12 -1.16 -8.03
N PHE A 34 3.70 -1.89 -7.01
CA PHE A 34 3.14 -1.29 -5.79
C PHE A 34 4.10 -1.52 -4.62
N LYS A 35 4.94 -0.52 -4.35
CA LYS A 35 5.93 -0.57 -3.27
C LYS A 35 5.26 -0.27 -1.94
N ARG A 36 5.46 -1.13 -0.93
CA ARG A 36 5.03 -0.88 0.45
C ARG A 36 5.76 0.36 0.98
N VAL A 37 5.00 1.34 1.49
CA VAL A 37 5.56 2.57 2.08
C VAL A 37 5.34 2.64 3.59
N GLY A 38 4.41 1.85 4.13
CA GLY A 38 4.23 1.71 5.57
C GLY A 38 2.93 0.98 5.91
N ARG A 39 2.65 0.89 7.21
CA ARG A 39 1.42 0.33 7.75
C ARG A 39 0.84 1.23 8.84
N ILE A 40 -0.48 1.19 8.99
CA ILE A 40 -1.23 1.79 10.09
C ILE A 40 -1.93 0.64 10.80
N ALA A 41 -1.77 0.55 12.11
CA ALA A 41 -2.55 -0.35 12.94
C ALA A 41 -3.64 0.46 13.62
N ALA A 42 -4.84 -0.08 13.65
CA ALA A 42 -5.96 0.47 14.40
C ALA A 42 -6.61 -0.66 15.19
N GLN A 43 -7.00 -0.35 16.43
CA GLN A 43 -7.95 -1.18 17.15
C GLN A 43 -9.25 -1.23 16.34
N ALA A 44 -9.78 -2.43 16.15
CA ALA A 44 -11.00 -2.63 15.40
C ALA A 44 -11.99 -3.40 16.27
N LYS A 45 -13.27 -3.07 16.13
CA LYS A 45 -14.38 -3.73 16.80
C LYS A 45 -15.15 -4.62 15.83
N ALA A 46 -16.01 -5.48 16.35
CA ALA A 46 -16.96 -6.20 15.52
C ALA A 46 -17.85 -5.21 14.72
N GLY A 47 -18.14 -5.57 13.47
CA GLY A 47 -18.95 -4.75 12.58
C GLY A 47 -18.18 -3.62 11.87
N ARG A 48 -18.87 -2.51 11.58
CA ARG A 48 -18.36 -1.44 10.73
C ARG A 48 -17.26 -0.64 11.45
N ASN A 49 -16.09 -0.56 10.82
CA ASN A 49 -14.95 0.22 11.30
C ASN A 49 -14.64 1.40 10.39
N ARG A 50 -14.17 2.50 10.97
CA ARG A 50 -13.66 3.67 10.25
C ARG A 50 -12.30 4.05 10.82
N THR A 51 -11.35 4.33 9.94
CA THR A 51 -10.01 4.77 10.33
C THR A 51 -9.65 6.00 9.52
N LYS A 52 -9.36 7.11 10.21
CA LYS A 52 -8.93 8.35 9.56
C LYS A 52 -7.51 8.20 9.03
N PHE A 53 -7.26 8.69 7.81
CA PHE A 53 -5.93 8.73 7.22
C PHE A 53 -5.59 10.18 6.83
N SER A 54 -4.58 10.76 7.47
CA SER A 54 -4.19 12.16 7.31
C SER A 54 -3.18 12.39 6.17
N GLY A 55 -2.93 11.39 5.32
CA GLY A 55 -1.86 11.47 4.31
C GLY A 55 -0.44 11.35 4.88
N LYS A 56 -0.30 11.10 6.18
CA LYS A 56 0.98 10.93 6.87
C LYS A 56 1.19 9.46 7.28
N LEU A 57 2.44 9.00 7.24
CA LEU A 57 2.88 7.74 7.83
C LEU A 57 4.10 7.98 8.71
N ARG A 58 4.05 7.52 9.97
CA ARG A 58 5.12 7.72 10.96
C ARG A 58 5.57 9.19 11.05
N GLY A 59 4.60 10.10 11.16
CA GLY A 59 4.84 11.55 11.20
C GLY A 59 5.18 12.21 9.85
N ARG A 60 5.54 11.45 8.81
CA ARG A 60 5.99 12.00 7.52
C ARG A 60 4.85 12.08 6.51
N ARG A 61 4.68 13.24 5.87
CA ARG A 61 3.75 13.41 4.74
C ARG A 61 4.17 12.50 3.59
N LEU A 62 3.21 11.78 3.01
CA LEU A 62 3.47 11.00 1.81
C LEU A 62 3.53 11.91 0.58
N PRO A 63 4.47 11.65 -0.35
CA PRO A 63 4.53 12.40 -1.60
C PRO A 63 3.23 12.29 -2.40
N ARG A 64 2.96 13.27 -3.26
CA ARG A 64 1.88 13.18 -4.24
C ARG A 64 2.00 11.91 -5.10
N GLY A 65 0.86 11.34 -5.46
CA GLY A 65 0.81 10.16 -6.31
C GLY A 65 -0.39 9.25 -6.07
N ARG A 66 -0.41 8.13 -6.78
CA ARG A 66 -1.42 7.08 -6.65
C ARG A 66 -0.98 6.03 -5.63
N TYR A 67 -1.91 5.62 -4.80
CA TYR A 67 -1.69 4.69 -3.70
C TYR A 67 -2.80 3.65 -3.66
N ARG A 68 -2.54 2.58 -2.91
CA ARG A 68 -3.58 1.67 -2.43
C ARG A 68 -3.37 1.34 -0.96
N ALA A 69 -4.46 1.27 -0.21
CA ALA A 69 -4.49 0.72 1.13
C ALA A 69 -4.98 -0.73 1.04
N VAL A 70 -4.28 -1.64 1.70
CA VAL A 70 -4.70 -3.04 1.86
C VAL A 70 -5.05 -3.25 3.32
N ALA A 71 -6.33 -3.44 3.60
CA ALA A 71 -6.91 -3.68 4.91
C ALA A 71 -6.98 -5.18 5.21
N VAL A 72 -6.50 -5.58 6.38
CA VAL A 72 -6.62 -6.94 6.92
C VAL A 72 -7.04 -6.83 8.38
N ALA A 73 -8.17 -7.43 8.74
CA ALA A 73 -8.57 -7.59 10.13
C ALA A 73 -7.84 -8.81 10.73
N THR A 74 -7.51 -8.70 12.01
CA THR A 74 -6.92 -9.79 12.79
C THR A 74 -7.75 -9.91 14.06
N ASP A 75 -8.22 -11.12 14.36
CA ASP A 75 -8.94 -11.41 15.60
C ASP A 75 -7.96 -11.74 16.75
N THR A 76 -8.50 -11.97 17.94
CA THR A 76 -7.71 -12.30 19.14
C THR A 76 -7.09 -13.69 19.09
N ALA A 77 -7.65 -14.61 18.30
CA ALA A 77 -7.08 -15.94 18.03
C ALA A 77 -5.99 -15.92 16.93
N GLY A 78 -5.71 -14.74 16.34
CA GLY A 78 -4.72 -14.57 15.28
C GLY A 78 -5.23 -14.83 13.86
N GLY A 79 -6.51 -15.17 13.70
CA GLY A 79 -7.18 -15.34 12.41
C GLY A 79 -7.17 -14.05 11.60
N ARG A 80 -7.01 -14.17 10.28
CA ARG A 80 -6.87 -13.04 9.36
C ARG A 80 -8.03 -13.00 8.37
N SER A 81 -8.62 -11.83 8.18
CA SER A 81 -9.65 -11.65 7.15
C SER A 81 -9.06 -11.72 5.74
N THR A 82 -9.95 -11.93 4.76
CA THR A 82 -9.61 -11.68 3.36
C THR A 82 -9.17 -10.21 3.18
N PRO A 83 -8.07 -9.93 2.45
CA PRO A 83 -7.61 -8.57 2.27
C PRO A 83 -8.57 -7.74 1.42
N ARG A 84 -8.92 -6.54 1.89
CA ARG A 84 -9.67 -5.56 1.10
C ARG A 84 -8.76 -4.45 0.62
N THR A 85 -8.85 -4.08 -0.65
CA THR A 85 -7.99 -3.06 -1.26
C THR A 85 -8.80 -1.85 -1.67
N VAL A 86 -8.31 -0.66 -1.32
CA VAL A 86 -8.89 0.62 -1.75
C VAL A 86 -7.81 1.44 -2.45
N ALA A 87 -8.10 1.95 -3.64
CA ALA A 87 -7.23 2.86 -4.37
C ALA A 87 -7.52 4.31 -3.97
N PHE A 88 -6.49 5.13 -3.86
CA PHE A 88 -6.64 6.56 -3.59
C PHE A 88 -5.48 7.36 -4.17
N ARG A 89 -5.66 8.68 -4.28
CA ARG A 89 -4.63 9.61 -4.76
C ARG A 89 -4.35 10.66 -3.69
N ILE A 90 -3.07 10.91 -3.44
CA ILE A 90 -2.64 12.07 -2.66
C ILE A 90 -2.38 13.20 -3.65
N VAL A 91 -3.19 14.25 -3.53
CA VAL A 91 -3.11 15.49 -4.33
C VAL A 91 -2.28 16.55 -3.59
N ARG A 92 -2.01 17.71 -4.22
CA ARG A 92 -1.45 18.85 -3.48
C ARG A 92 -2.51 19.30 -2.45
N PRO A 93 -2.11 19.69 -1.23
CA PRO A 93 -3.01 20.35 -0.29
C PRO A 93 -3.66 21.58 -0.92
#